data_AF-A0A3N4T902-F1
#
_entry.id   AF-A0A3N4T902-F1
#
_cell.length_a   1.000
_cell.length_b   1.000
_cell.length_c   1.000
_cell.angle_alpha   90.00
_cell.angle_beta   90.00
_cell.angle_gamma   90.00
#
_symmetry.space_group_name_H-M   'P 1'
#
loop_
_entity.id
_entity.type
_entity.pdbx_description
1 polymer ?
#
loop_
_entity_poly.entity_id
_entity_poly.type
_entity_poly.pdbx_seq_one_letter_code
_entity_poly.pdbx_strand_id
1 'polypeptide(L)'
;MEQQDNVAVESAIRIDDFREVIDSLDLQIIELIKRRRDLSSQIQQQRIREGGTRTVLSREKIILDRYAAGLGSEGTALALNILSLCRGRIPRAAAEAGGDPRGAA
;
A
#
# COMPACT_ATOMS: atom_id res chain seq x y z
N MET A 1 44.44 29.50 -3.55
CA MET A 1 43.82 29.23 -2.24
C MET A 1 42.30 29.44 -2.30
N GLU A 2 41.62 29.15 -3.43
CA GLU A 2 40.18 29.46 -3.58
C GLU A 2 39.44 28.45 -4.48
N GLN A 3 39.82 27.17 -4.44
CA GLN A 3 39.18 26.14 -5.29
C GLN A 3 38.70 24.90 -4.53
N GLN A 4 38.70 24.94 -3.20
CA GLN A 4 38.25 23.82 -2.37
C GLN A 4 36.86 24.00 -1.75
N ASP A 5 36.27 25.20 -1.81
CA ASP A 5 34.95 25.46 -1.20
C ASP A 5 33.75 25.22 -2.13
N ASN A 6 33.97 24.99 -3.44
CA ASN A 6 32.89 24.87 -4.42
C ASN A 6 32.49 23.42 -4.78
N VAL A 7 33.19 22.40 -4.26
CA VAL A 7 32.91 20.99 -4.60
C VAL A 7 32.05 20.29 -3.55
N ALA A 8 32.00 20.80 -2.32
CA ALA A 8 31.19 20.24 -1.24
C ALA A 8 29.70 20.62 -1.30
N VAL A 9 29.35 21.64 -2.09
CA VAL A 9 27.99 22.19 -2.18
C VAL A 9 27.12 21.43 -3.19
N GLU A 10 27.73 20.66 -4.10
CA GLU A 10 27.02 19.95 -5.19
C GLU A 10 26.58 18.53 -4.81
N SER A 11 27.16 17.90 -3.77
CA SER A 11 27.08 16.45 -3.58
C SER A 11 26.22 15.96 -2.42
N ALA A 12 25.37 16.79 -1.82
CA ALA A 12 24.48 16.33 -0.76
C ALA A 12 23.12 17.02 -0.84
N ILE A 13 22.18 16.39 -1.56
CA ILE A 13 20.78 16.52 -1.19
C ILE A 13 20.72 16.21 0.31
N ARG A 14 20.31 17.19 1.11
CA ARG A 14 20.36 17.05 2.57
C ARG A 14 19.29 16.04 2.98
N ILE A 15 19.47 15.40 4.14
CA ILE A 15 18.47 14.47 4.69
C ILE A 15 17.08 15.12 4.76
N ASP A 16 17.02 16.42 5.05
CA ASP A 16 15.77 17.18 5.08
C ASP A 16 15.09 17.23 3.70
N ASP A 17 15.85 17.46 2.64
CA ASP A 17 15.32 17.54 1.27
C ASP A 17 14.73 16.18 0.83
N PHE A 18 15.35 15.06 1.24
CA PHE A 18 14.76 13.72 1.02
C PHE A 18 13.47 13.51 1.79
N ARG A 19 13.36 14.05 3.02
CA ARG A 19 12.14 13.95 3.83
C ARG A 19 11.00 14.74 3.20
N GLU A 20 11.26 15.94 2.68
CA GLU A 20 10.24 16.72 1.96
C GLU A 20 9.71 15.96 0.74
N VAL A 21 10.58 15.26 0.02
CA VAL A 21 10.16 14.40 -1.09
C VAL A 21 9.32 13.23 -0.60
N ILE A 22 9.69 12.57 0.51
CA ILE A 22 8.89 11.50 1.12
C ILE A 22 7.51 12.02 1.54
N ASP A 23 7.44 13.18 2.20
CA ASP A 23 6.18 13.78 2.63
C ASP A 23 5.26 14.05 1.43
N SER A 24 5.82 14.55 0.32
CA SER A 24 5.08 14.74 -0.93
C SER A 24 4.59 13.41 -1.55
N LEU A 25 5.42 12.36 -1.50
CA LEU A 25 5.02 11.02 -1.95
C LEU A 25 3.91 10.46 -1.08
N ASP A 26 3.97 10.65 0.24
CA ASP A 26 2.95 10.19 1.18
C ASP A 26 1.61 10.88 0.94
N LEU A 27 1.62 12.19 0.68
CA LEU A 27 0.40 12.92 0.28
C LEU A 27 -0.22 12.34 -1.00
N GLN A 28 0.61 12.01 -1.99
CA GLN A 28 0.15 11.38 -3.24
C GLN A 28 -0.41 9.98 -2.99
N ILE A 29 0.25 9.16 -2.15
CA ILE A 29 -0.23 7.83 -1.77
C ILE A 29 -1.58 7.92 -1.06
N ILE A 30 -1.74 8.86 -0.13
CA ILE A 30 -3.00 9.10 0.58
C ILE A 30 -4.11 9.44 -0.41
N GLU A 31 -3.85 10.32 -1.38
CA GLU A 31 -4.84 10.72 -2.38
C GLU A 31 -5.23 9.56 -3.30
N LEU A 32 -4.25 8.76 -3.74
CA LEU A 32 -4.51 7.55 -4.51
C LEU A 32 -5.37 6.54 -3.74
N ILE A 33 -5.11 6.36 -2.43
CA ILE A 33 -5.89 5.47 -1.57
C ILE A 33 -7.32 5.98 -1.41
N LYS A 34 -7.53 7.28 -1.19
CA LYS A 34 -8.88 7.88 -1.12
C LYS A 34 -9.66 7.63 -2.40
N ARG A 35 -9.06 7.94 -3.56
CA ARG A 35 -9.69 7.69 -4.85
C ARG A 35 -10.02 6.20 -5.08
N ARG A 36 -9.10 5.30 -4.68
CA ARG A 36 -9.34 3.85 -4.73
C ARG A 36 -10.51 3.44 -3.84
N ARG A 37 -10.63 4.02 -2.64
CA ARG A 37 -11.75 3.78 -1.70
C ARG A 37 -13.08 4.20 -2.31
N ASP A 38 -13.14 5.37 -2.93
CA ASP A 38 -14.38 5.88 -3.54
C ASP A 38 -14.85 4.99 -4.68
N LEU A 39 -13.93 4.59 -5.56
CA LEU A 39 -14.23 3.62 -6.63
C LEU A 39 -14.67 2.27 -6.07
N SER A 40 -14.00 1.77 -5.02
CA SER A 40 -14.40 0.52 -4.35
C SER A 40 -15.80 0.63 -3.75
N SER A 41 -16.18 1.79 -3.18
CA SER A 41 -17.52 2.04 -2.65
C SER A 41 -18.58 2.02 -3.75
N GLN A 42 -18.32 2.70 -4.88
CA GLN A 42 -19.22 2.71 -6.04
C GLN A 42 -19.45 1.30 -6.60
N ILE A 43 -18.39 0.51 -6.75
CA ILE A 43 -18.49 -0.90 -7.19
C ILE A 43 -19.35 -1.71 -6.21
N GLN A 44 -19.11 -1.57 -4.90
CA GLN A 44 -19.89 -2.30 -3.89
C GLN A 44 -21.38 -1.94 -3.95
N GLN A 45 -21.71 -0.65 -4.05
CA GLN A 45 -23.10 -0.18 -4.17
C GLN A 45 -23.77 -0.74 -5.43
N GLN A 46 -23.08 -0.74 -6.56
CA GLN A 46 -23.60 -1.31 -7.80
C GLN A 46 -23.87 -2.81 -7.66
N ARG A 47 -22.92 -3.58 -7.12
CA ARG A 47 -23.11 -5.02 -6.91
C ARG A 47 -24.28 -5.35 -6.01
N ILE A 48 -24.44 -4.61 -4.91
CA ILE A 48 -25.57 -4.80 -4.00
C ILE A 48 -26.89 -4.49 -4.71
N ARG A 49 -26.94 -3.42 -5.52
CA ARG A 49 -28.12 -3.09 -6.34
C ARG A 49 -28.47 -4.18 -7.35
N GLU A 50 -27.46 -4.86 -7.89
CA GLU A 50 -27.62 -5.98 -8.82
C GLU A 50 -27.90 -7.33 -8.12
N GLY A 51 -28.10 -7.35 -6.79
CA GLY A 51 -28.37 -8.56 -6.01
C GLY A 51 -27.13 -9.43 -5.73
N GLY A 52 -25.94 -8.92 -6.02
CA GLY A 52 -24.67 -9.58 -5.77
C GLY A 52 -24.09 -9.34 -4.38
N THR A 53 -22.99 -10.02 -4.07
CA THR A 53 -22.26 -9.87 -2.81
C THR A 53 -21.41 -8.60 -2.79
N ARG A 54 -21.13 -8.10 -1.58
CA ARG A 54 -20.27 -6.93 -1.33
C ARG A 54 -18.82 -7.16 -1.80
N THR A 55 -18.31 -8.39 -1.72
CA THR A 55 -16.94 -8.74 -2.12
C THR A 55 -16.91 -9.99 -3.01
N VAL A 56 -15.82 -10.15 -3.77
CA VAL A 56 -15.54 -11.35 -4.56
C VAL A 56 -14.12 -11.80 -4.30
N LEU A 57 -14.01 -13.01 -3.77
CA LEU A 57 -12.74 -13.61 -3.34
C LEU A 57 -11.73 -13.70 -4.48
N SER A 58 -12.15 -14.12 -5.68
CA SER A 58 -11.26 -14.22 -6.85
C SER A 58 -10.67 -12.86 -7.24
N ARG A 59 -11.45 -11.77 -7.09
CA ARG A 59 -10.97 -10.41 -7.37
C ARG A 59 -10.03 -9.91 -6.28
N GLU A 60 -10.28 -10.27 -5.03
CA GLU A 60 -9.38 -9.93 -3.91
C GLU A 60 -8.04 -10.66 -4.07
N LYS A 61 -8.04 -11.94 -4.45
CA LYS A 61 -6.82 -12.69 -4.75
C LYS A 61 -5.96 -12.00 -5.81
N ILE A 62 -6.54 -11.54 -6.92
CA ILE A 62 -5.80 -10.80 -7.97
C ILE A 62 -5.14 -9.53 -7.41
N ILE A 63 -5.77 -8.86 -6.45
CA ILE A 63 -5.21 -7.66 -5.82
C ILE A 63 -4.03 -8.05 -4.92
N LEU A 64 -4.17 -9.10 -4.11
CA LEU A 64 -3.09 -9.61 -3.27
C LEU A 64 -1.88 -10.01 -4.13
N ASP A 65 -2.11 -10.82 -5.16
CA ASP A 65 -1.06 -11.29 -6.07
C ASP A 65 -0.33 -10.11 -6.77
N ARG A 66 -1.07 -9.05 -7.13
CA ARG A 66 -0.47 -7.84 -7.73
C ARG A 66 0.46 -7.10 -6.78
N TYR A 67 0.05 -6.89 -5.52
CA TYR A 67 0.90 -6.21 -4.55
C TYR A 67 2.08 -7.10 -4.14
N ALA A 68 1.86 -8.42 -4.02
CA ALA A 68 2.92 -9.37 -3.76
C ALA A 68 4.00 -9.36 -4.86
N ALA A 69 3.59 -9.30 -6.13
CA ALA A 69 4.53 -9.19 -7.24
C ALA A 69 5.34 -7.89 -7.25
N GLY A 70 4.76 -6.78 -6.75
CA GLY A 70 5.43 -5.47 -6.75
C GLY A 70 6.27 -5.19 -5.50
N LEU A 71 5.90 -5.74 -4.35
CA LEU A 71 6.47 -5.38 -3.03
C LEU A 71 6.88 -6.60 -2.19
N GLY A 72 6.79 -7.82 -2.73
CA GLY A 72 7.12 -9.05 -2.00
C GLY A 72 6.10 -9.40 -0.90
N SER A 73 6.57 -10.03 0.18
CA SER A 73 5.72 -10.46 1.31
C SER A 73 4.95 -9.30 1.96
N GLU A 74 5.61 -8.15 2.11
CA GLU A 74 5.02 -6.92 2.67
C GLU A 74 3.91 -6.35 1.78
N GLY A 75 3.96 -6.62 0.47
CA GLY A 75 2.92 -6.27 -0.48
C GLY A 75 1.57 -6.89 -0.15
N THR A 76 1.56 -8.18 0.21
CA THR A 76 0.33 -8.89 0.60
C THR A 76 -0.29 -8.26 1.84
N ALA A 77 0.52 -7.95 2.86
CA ALA A 77 0.06 -7.31 4.09
C ALA A 77 -0.50 -5.90 3.82
N LEU A 78 0.16 -5.11 2.97
CA LEU A 78 -0.33 -3.80 2.55
C LEU A 78 -1.67 -3.91 1.79
N ALA A 79 -1.79 -4.86 0.87
CA ALA A 79 -3.02 -5.06 0.11
C ALA A 79 -4.21 -5.44 1.01
N LEU A 80 -3.99 -6.29 2.03
CA LEU A 80 -5.01 -6.63 3.03
C LEU A 80 -5.49 -5.39 3.80
N ASN A 81 -4.55 -4.54 4.24
CA ASN A 81 -4.88 -3.27 4.90
C ASN A 81 -5.68 -2.34 3.99
N ILE A 82 -5.28 -2.19 2.73
CA ILE A 82 -5.99 -1.36 1.75
C ILE A 82 -7.39 -1.91 1.46
N LEU A 83 -7.56 -3.23 1.33
CA LEU A 83 -8.87 -3.86 1.15
C LEU A 83 -9.78 -3.60 2.34
N SER A 84 -9.25 -3.78 3.56
CA SER A 84 -9.95 -3.49 4.82
C SER A 84 -10.39 -2.03 4.93
N LEU A 85 -9.50 -1.08 4.60
CA LEU A 85 -9.79 0.35 4.57
C LEU A 85 -10.91 0.70 3.57
N CYS A 86 -10.90 0.07 2.39
CA CYS A 86 -11.83 0.40 1.31
C CYS A 86 -13.21 -0.26 1.45
N ARG A 87 -13.34 -1.35 2.21
CA ARG A 87 -14.55 -2.19 2.20
C ARG A 87 -15.17 -2.43 3.57
N GLY A 88 -14.49 -2.03 4.65
CA GLY A 88 -14.83 -2.42 6.02
C GLY A 88 -14.06 -3.66 6.44
N ARG A 89 -13.82 -3.82 7.75
CA ARG A 89 -12.82 -4.77 8.29
C ARG A 89 -13.03 -6.21 7.83
N ILE A 90 -11.98 -6.79 7.27
CA ILE A 90 -11.72 -8.23 7.32
C ILE A 90 -11.02 -8.48 8.66
N PRO A 91 -11.52 -9.37 9.55
CA PRO A 91 -10.83 -9.67 10.80
C PRO A 91 -9.41 -10.19 10.54
N ARG A 92 -8.41 -9.63 11.26
CA ARG A 92 -6.97 -9.92 11.12
C ARG A 92 -6.60 -11.40 11.26
N ALA A 93 -7.47 -12.20 11.89
CA ALA A 93 -7.28 -13.63 12.12
C ALA A 93 -7.01 -14.47 10.86
N ALA A 94 -7.41 -14.02 9.66
CA ALA A 94 -7.15 -14.77 8.42
C ALA A 94 -5.74 -14.57 7.83
N ALA A 95 -5.00 -13.53 8.25
CA ALA A 95 -3.66 -13.23 7.73
C ALA A 95 -2.54 -13.95 8.49
N GLU A 96 -2.78 -14.33 9.75
CA GLU A 96 -1.78 -14.97 10.63
C GLU A 96 -1.69 -16.49 10.43
N ALA A 97 -2.60 -17.09 9.64
CA ALA A 97 -2.62 -18.54 9.38
C ALA A 97 -1.65 -19.00 8.25
N GLY A 98 -0.83 -18.11 7.68
CA GLY A 98 0.04 -18.40 6.52
C GLY A 98 1.53 -18.13 6.72
N GLY A 99 1.98 -17.83 7.94
CA GLY A 99 3.40 -17.54 8.23
C GLY A 99 3.91 -18.42 9.37
N ASP A 100 4.64 -19.46 9.01
CA ASP A 100 5.39 -20.33 9.91
C ASP A 100 6.28 -19.50 10.86
N PRO A 101 6.02 -19.49 12.19
CA PRO A 101 6.92 -18.90 13.14
C PRO A 101 7.88 -20.00 13.62
N ARG A 102 9.08 -19.98 13.01
CA ARG A 102 10.35 -20.53 13.52
C ARG A 102 10.60 -21.99 13.14
N GLY A 103 11.59 -22.14 12.25
CA GLY A 103 12.37 -23.35 12.12
C GLY A 103 12.81 -23.87 13.48
N ALA A 104 12.51 -25.14 13.70
CA ALA A 104 13.05 -25.92 14.79
C ALA A 104 14.58 -25.91 14.72
N ALA A 105 15.18 -25.33 15.76
CA ALA A 105 16.53 -25.65 16.20
C ALA A 105 16.46 -26.85 17.15
#